data_AF-A0A349YPQ7-F1
#
_entry.id   AF-A0A349YPQ7-F1
#
_cell.length_a   1.000
_cell.length_b   1.000
_cell.length_c   1.000
_cell.angle_alpha   90.00
_cell.angle_beta   90.00
_cell.angle_gamma   90.00
#
_symmetry.space_group_name_H-M   'P 1'
#
loop_
_entity.id
_entity.type
_entity.pdbx_description
1 polymer ?
#
loop_
_entity_poly.entity_id
_entity_poly.type
_entity_poly.pdbx_seq_one_letter_code
_entity_poly.pdbx_strand_id
1 'polypeptide(L)'
;MIKINDVWSIAVDPYNYALQKRGSQKKNKDGSLVTDKNGNPQYLYISYGYYNTLEKALAAFARNTCRESLIDKDMTVGEALQLIDSKYNEMCELIKKLTHDI
;
A
#
# COMPACT_ATOMS: atom_id res chain seq x y z
N MET A 1 14.43 1.62 2.66
CA MET A 1 12.97 1.78 2.45
C MET A 1 12.76 2.35 1.06
N ILE A 2 11.86 1.76 0.29
CA ILE A 2 11.48 2.18 -1.06
C ILE A 2 10.16 2.95 -0.95
N LYS A 3 10.15 4.24 -1.29
CA LYS A 3 8.92 5.05 -1.30
C LYS A 3 8.18 4.78 -2.61
N ILE A 4 6.91 4.37 -2.54
CA ILE A 4 6.05 4.21 -3.71
C ILE A 4 5.28 5.51 -3.98
N ASN A 5 4.61 6.05 -2.96
CA ASN A 5 3.96 7.36 -2.98
C ASN A 5 3.88 7.94 -1.55
N ASP A 6 3.08 8.98 -1.32
CA ASP A 6 2.94 9.60 0.01
C ASP A 6 2.21 8.74 1.04
N VAL A 7 1.48 7.71 0.56
CA VAL A 7 0.71 6.79 1.38
C VAL A 7 1.40 5.44 1.52
N TRP A 8 2.11 4.95 0.52
CA TRP A 8 2.64 3.58 0.48
C TRP A 8 4.17 3.54 0.38
N SER A 9 4.77 2.59 1.09
CA SER A 9 6.20 2.33 1.07
C SER A 9 6.49 0.84 1.29
N ILE A 10 7.64 0.39 0.81
CA ILE A 10 8.17 -0.95 1.10
C ILE A 10 9.39 -0.79 2.01
N ALA A 11 9.28 -1.27 3.26
CA ALA A 11 10.44 -1.43 4.12
C ALA A 11 11.23 -2.66 3.67
N VAL A 12 12.56 -2.59 3.75
CA VAL A 12 13.46 -3.65 3.29
C VAL A 12 14.34 -4.03 4.46
N ASP A 13 14.39 -5.32 4.76
CA ASP A 13 15.35 -5.94 5.66
C ASP A 13 16.17 -7.00 4.89
N PRO A 14 17.20 -7.62 5.50
CA PRO A 14 18.10 -8.54 4.78
C PRO A 14 17.42 -9.77 4.15
N TYR A 15 16.19 -10.12 4.56
CA TYR A 15 15.50 -11.33 4.12
C TYR A 15 14.11 -11.06 3.53
N ASN A 16 13.52 -9.89 3.82
CA ASN A 16 12.14 -9.60 3.47
C ASN A 16 11.91 -8.15 3.02
N TYR A 17 10.79 -8.00 2.33
CA TYR A 17 10.15 -6.76 1.95
C TYR A 17 8.83 -6.66 2.70
N ALA A 18 8.63 -5.59 3.47
CA ALA A 18 7.39 -5.36 4.19
C ALA A 18 6.58 -4.25 3.53
N LEU A 19 5.35 -4.56 3.10
CA LEU A 19 4.43 -3.56 2.56
C LEU A 19 3.84 -2.75 3.71
N GLN A 20 4.09 -1.44 3.69
CA GLN A 20 3.63 -0.53 4.70
C GLN A 20 2.76 0.55 4.08
N LYS A 21 1.58 0.74 4.67
CA LYS A 21 0.71 1.89 4.37
C LYS A 21 0.84 2.88 5.51
N ARG A 22 1.03 4.15 5.18
CA ARG A 22 0.75 5.27 6.05
C ARG A 22 -0.75 5.23 6.38
N GLY A 23 -1.05 4.79 7.59
CA GLY A 23 -2.38 4.74 8.16
C GLY A 23 -2.67 5.98 9.00
N SER A 24 -3.73 5.90 9.79
CA SER A 24 -4.31 6.98 10.58
C SER A 24 -3.31 7.90 11.28
N GLN A 25 -3.76 9.11 11.58
CA GLN A 25 -2.93 10.05 12.32
C GLN A 25 -2.64 9.49 13.72
N LYS A 26 -1.37 9.55 14.10
CA LYS A 26 -0.93 9.15 15.44
C LYS A 26 -1.54 10.13 16.44
N LYS A 27 -2.08 9.59 17.54
CA LYS A 27 -2.67 10.38 18.62
C LYS A 27 -1.91 10.18 19.92
N ASN A 28 -1.82 11.24 20.73
CA ASN A 28 -1.40 11.17 22.12
C ASN A 28 -2.44 10.42 22.97
N LYS A 29 -2.10 10.11 24.23
CA LYS A 29 -3.02 9.45 25.16
C LYS A 29 -4.30 10.25 25.43
N ASP A 30 -4.23 11.57 25.27
CA ASP A 30 -5.36 12.49 25.41
C ASP A 30 -6.22 12.62 24.13
N GLY A 31 -5.86 11.92 23.05
CA GLY A 31 -6.57 11.95 21.76
C GLY A 31 -6.15 13.08 20.81
N SER A 32 -5.27 14.00 21.23
CA SER A 32 -4.72 15.04 20.36
C SER A 32 -3.80 14.44 19.29
N LEU A 33 -3.73 15.07 18.11
CA LEU A 33 -2.85 14.61 17.04
C LEU A 33 -1.39 14.83 17.43
N VAL A 34 -0.56 13.80 17.23
CA VAL A 34 0.89 13.94 17.30
C VAL A 34 1.34 14.65 16.04
N THR A 35 2.12 15.71 16.17
CA THR A 35 2.66 16.49 15.05
C THR A 35 4.19 16.42 14.99
N ASP A 36 4.77 16.63 13.80
CA ASP A 36 6.21 16.77 13.62
C ASP A 36 6.70 18.18 14.04
N LYS A 37 8.01 18.43 13.92
CA LYS A 37 8.63 19.72 14.28
C LYS A 37 8.08 20.93 13.49
N ASN A 38 7.38 20.70 12.38
CA ASN A 38 6.78 21.72 11.52
C ASN A 38 5.25 21.81 11.73
N GLY A 39 4.68 21.05 12.67
CA GLY A 39 3.25 21.05 12.96
C GLY A 39 2.42 20.12 12.06
N ASN A 40 3.03 19.34 11.17
CA ASN A 40 2.27 18.40 10.33
C ASN A 40 1.87 17.16 11.13
N PRO A 41 0.67 16.58 10.93
CA PRO A 41 0.29 15.32 11.57
C PRO A 41 1.31 14.22 11.31
N GLN A 42 1.73 13.53 12.36
CA GLN A 42 2.45 12.28 12.25
C GLN A 42 1.46 11.15 11.95
N TYR A 43 1.88 10.24 11.10
CA TYR A 43 1.06 9.10 10.69
C TYR A 43 1.70 7.81 11.19
N LEU A 44 0.88 6.83 11.54
CA LEU A 44 1.34 5.49 11.89
C LEU A 44 1.42 4.62 10.63
N TYR A 45 2.51 3.88 10.48
CA TYR A 45 2.62 2.89 9.41
C TYR A 45 1.94 1.59 9.84
N ILE A 46 0.99 1.12 9.04
CA ILE A 46 0.34 -0.18 9.16
C ILE A 46 1.07 -1.13 8.21
N SER A 47 1.60 -2.24 8.74
CA SER A 47 2.20 -3.30 7.92
C SER A 47 1.12 -4.26 7.43
N TYR A 48 1.11 -4.55 6.13
CA TYR A 48 0.15 -5.45 5.49
C TYR A 48 0.71 -6.85 5.21
N GLY A 49 2.02 -7.06 5.41
CA GLY A 49 2.66 -8.36 5.23
C GLY A 49 4.15 -8.27 4.97
N TYR A 50 4.82 -9.42 5.07
CA TYR A 50 6.23 -9.64 4.73
C TYR A 50 6.33 -10.57 3.53
N TYR A 51 7.19 -10.21 2.59
CA TYR A 51 7.35 -10.89 1.31
C TYR A 51 8.83 -11.14 1.06
N ASN A 52 9.18 -12.33 0.59
CA ASN A 52 10.58 -12.70 0.34
C ASN A 52 11.15 -12.12 -0.96
N THR A 53 10.33 -11.46 -1.79
CA THR A 53 10.77 -10.79 -3.02
C THR A 53 10.07 -9.43 -3.18
N LEU A 54 10.75 -8.50 -3.86
CA LEU A 54 10.20 -7.19 -4.19
C LEU A 54 8.94 -7.30 -5.07
N GLU A 55 8.95 -8.22 -6.04
CA GLU A 55 7.81 -8.50 -6.93
C GLU A 55 6.54 -8.84 -6.14
N LYS A 56 6.65 -9.73 -5.14
CA LYS A 56 5.50 -10.10 -4.28
C LYS A 56 5.01 -8.93 -3.43
N ALA A 57 5.90 -8.09 -2.92
CA ALA A 57 5.52 -6.89 -2.19
C ALA A 57 4.79 -5.87 -3.08
N LEU A 58 5.24 -5.69 -4.32
CA LEU A 58 4.60 -4.83 -5.31
C LEU A 58 3.23 -5.37 -5.76
N ALA A 59 3.12 -6.70 -5.94
CA ALA A 59 1.84 -7.34 -6.21
C ALA A 59 0.83 -7.12 -5.08
N ALA A 60 1.25 -7.28 -3.82
CA ALA A 60 0.39 -6.98 -2.68
C ALA A 60 -0.03 -5.49 -2.61
N PHE A 61 0.87 -4.57 -2.96
CA PHE A 61 0.55 -3.14 -3.06
C PHE A 61 -0.54 -2.88 -4.11
N ALA A 62 -0.38 -3.44 -5.31
CA ALA A 62 -1.35 -3.27 -6.40
C ALA A 62 -2.74 -3.77 -6.01
N ARG A 63 -2.82 -4.97 -5.42
CA ARG A 63 -4.10 -5.57 -4.99
C ARG A 63 -4.81 -4.72 -3.94
N ASN A 64 -4.08 -4.25 -2.92
CA ASN A 64 -4.66 -3.41 -1.86
C ASN A 64 -5.14 -2.07 -2.42
N THR A 65 -4.36 -1.43 -3.28
CA THR A 65 -4.71 -0.15 -3.90
C THR A 65 -5.94 -0.28 -4.80
N CYS A 66 -6.02 -1.33 -5.62
CA CYS A 66 -7.19 -1.60 -6.46
C CYS A 66 -8.44 -1.81 -5.61
N ARG A 67 -8.34 -2.62 -4.55
CA ARG A 67 -9.44 -2.84 -3.62
C ARG A 67 -9.93 -1.53 -3.00
N GLU A 68 -9.04 -0.72 -2.47
CA GLU A 68 -9.43 0.53 -1.81
C GLU A 68 -10.03 1.57 -2.77
N SER A 69 -9.58 1.60 -4.02
CA SER A 69 -10.09 2.54 -5.03
C SER A 69 -11.49 2.20 -5.53
N LEU A 70 -11.98 0.99 -5.25
CA LEU A 70 -13.19 0.42 -5.85
C LEU A 70 -14.29 0.10 -4.83
N ILE A 71 -14.04 0.35 -3.55
CA ILE A 71 -15.09 0.37 -2.53
C ILE A 71 -15.85 1.70 -2.69
N ASP A 72 -16.66 1.79 -3.74
CA ASP A 72 -17.67 2.81 -3.94
C ASP A 72 -19.04 2.26 -3.49
N LYS A 73 -19.89 3.12 -2.94
CA LYS A 73 -21.19 2.77 -2.35
C LYS A 73 -22.23 2.32 -3.39
N ASP A 74 -22.04 2.69 -4.65
CA ASP A 74 -23.01 2.47 -5.73
C ASP A 74 -22.68 1.25 -6.63
N MET A 75 -21.62 0.51 -6.29
CA MET A 75 -21.15 -0.67 -7.03
C MET A 75 -21.52 -1.96 -6.30
N THR A 76 -21.96 -3.00 -7.02
CA THR A 76 -22.16 -4.31 -6.40
C THR A 76 -20.82 -4.97 -6.04
N VAL A 77 -20.84 -5.89 -5.07
CA VAL A 77 -19.63 -6.66 -4.69
C VAL A 77 -19.04 -7.41 -5.89
N GLY A 78 -19.89 -7.94 -6.78
CA GLY A 78 -19.44 -8.67 -7.97
C GLY A 78 -18.70 -7.78 -8.98
N GLU A 79 -19.26 -6.61 -9.28
CA GLU A 79 -18.63 -5.61 -10.17
C GLU A 79 -17.31 -5.11 -9.60
N ALA A 80 -17.26 -4.85 -8.29
CA ALA A 80 -16.04 -4.43 -7.61
C ALA A 80 -14.95 -5.50 -7.72
N LEU A 81 -15.28 -6.79 -7.50
CA LEU A 81 -14.30 -7.88 -7.61
C LEU A 81 -13.76 -8.03 -9.03
N GLN A 82 -14.63 -7.96 -10.04
CA GLN A 82 -14.21 -8.06 -11.45
C GLN A 82 -13.29 -6.91 -11.85
N LEU A 83 -13.62 -5.69 -11.43
CA LEU A 83 -12.80 -4.51 -11.73
C LEU A 83 -11.47 -4.51 -10.97
N ILE A 84 -11.45 -4.98 -9.70
CA ILE A 84 -10.21 -5.20 -8.94
C ILE A 84 -9.31 -6.18 -9.68
N ASP A 85 -9.85 -7.32 -10.13
CA ASP A 85 -9.09 -8.36 -10.81
C ASP A 85 -8.50 -7.87 -12.13
N SER A 86 -9.30 -7.19 -12.97
CA SER A 86 -8.82 -6.59 -14.23
C SER A 86 -7.66 -5.62 -14.00
N LYS A 87 -7.83 -4.66 -13.08
CA LYS A 87 -6.78 -3.68 -12.76
C LYS A 87 -5.54 -4.33 -12.16
N TYR A 88 -5.73 -5.37 -11.34
CA TYR A 88 -4.62 -6.11 -10.75
C TYR A 88 -3.81 -6.85 -11.81
N ASN A 89 -4.46 -7.46 -12.81
CA ASN A 89 -3.79 -8.13 -13.92
C ASN A 89 -2.97 -7.14 -14.77
N GLU A 90 -3.53 -5.97 -15.10
CA GLU A 90 -2.79 -4.89 -15.78
C GLU A 90 -1.54 -4.46 -15.00
N MET A 91 -1.68 -4.29 -13.68
CA MET A 91 -0.57 -3.93 -12.80
C MET A 91 0.49 -5.05 -12.71
N CYS A 92 0.09 -6.32 -12.70
CA CYS A 92 1.01 -7.44 -12.70
C CYS A 92 1.90 -7.44 -13.95
N GLU A 93 1.32 -7.19 -15.13
CA GLU A 93 2.09 -7.12 -16.38
C GLU A 93 3.06 -5.94 -16.38
N LEU A 94 2.65 -4.79 -15.84
CA LEU A 94 3.55 -3.65 -15.67
C LEU A 94 4.69 -3.96 -14.69
N ILE A 95 4.40 -4.58 -13.55
CA ILE A 95 5.42 -4.96 -12.56
C ILE A 95 6.44 -5.90 -13.19
N LYS A 96 5.98 -6.98 -13.86
CA LYS A 96 6.87 -7.93 -14.54
C LYS A 96 7.83 -7.23 -15.48
N LYS A 97 7.31 -6.31 -16.31
CA LYS A 97 8.14 -5.52 -17.22
C LYS A 97 9.19 -4.69 -16.48
N LEU A 98 8.77 -3.95 -15.45
CA LEU A 98 9.66 -3.07 -14.68
C LEU A 98 10.71 -3.83 -13.85
N THR A 99 10.40 -5.03 -13.37
CA THR A 99 11.33 -5.83 -12.56
C THR A 99 12.22 -6.75 -13.38
N HIS A 100 11.88 -7.02 -14.65
CA HIS A 100 12.72 -7.83 -15.54
C HIS A 100 13.89 -7.02 -16.13
N ASP A 101 13.74 -5.70 -16.20
CA ASP A 101 14.77 -4.75 -16.68
C ASP A 101 15.76 -4.31 -15.57
N ILE A 102 15.68 -4.90 -14.37
CA ILE A 102 16.54 -4.61 -13.19
C ILE A 102 17.39 -5.85 -12.88
#